data_AF-A0A413RLZ8-F1
#
_entry.id   AF-A0A413RLZ8-F1
#
_cell.length_a   1.000
_cell.length_b   1.000
_cell.length_c   1.000
_cell.angle_alpha   90.00
_cell.angle_beta   90.00
_cell.angle_gamma   90.00
#
_symmetry.space_group_name_H-M   'P 1'
#
loop_
_entity.id
_entity.type
_entity.pdbx_description
1 polymer ?
#
loop_
_entity_poly.entity_id
_entity_poly.type
_entity_poly.pdbx_seq_one_letter_code
_entity_poly.pdbx_strand_id
1 'polypeptide(L)'
;MSGHVHGPVGPTSEQSRRRARVIFAVILVPVLLATVLGAILLWPHGERPTLVTSAPGSTFHTATVVAVDPDASDQVHQLRARIDGGAPAWVNVPPEHLGELEPGDRIQVVDTGDAGPGGTPYIFVDYVRGPPLAVLAIGFVVLVVAVARWRGLAALIGLAASLGMIGAFTLPALLLGKPAVPVALVTAVAIMFVVLYLAHGFTLRTTTALVGTLAGLAATALIAAWASGAAHLTGLSDEYAL
;
A
#
# COMPACT_ATOMS: atom_id res chain seq x y z
N MET A 1 47.95 50.24 14.32
CA MET A 1 47.47 48.96 14.85
C MET A 1 45.97 48.93 14.65
N SER A 2 45.50 48.22 13.62
CA SER A 2 44.09 48.20 13.21
C SER A 2 43.24 47.42 14.22
N GLY A 3 42.25 48.09 14.80
CA GLY A 3 41.25 47.46 15.64
C GLY A 3 40.20 46.75 14.77
N HIS A 4 40.12 45.42 14.87
CA HIS A 4 39.02 44.65 14.33
C HIS A 4 37.77 44.88 15.18
N VAL A 5 36.76 45.55 14.61
CA VAL A 5 35.43 45.68 15.19
C VAL A 5 34.62 44.45 14.78
N HIS A 6 34.32 43.59 15.76
CA HIS A 6 33.27 42.59 15.59
C HIS A 6 31.92 43.31 15.65
N GLY A 7 31.28 43.50 14.49
CA GLY A 7 29.89 43.90 14.44
C GLY A 7 29.05 42.88 15.23
N PRO A 8 28.09 43.33 16.06
CA PRO A 8 27.26 42.40 16.82
C PRO A 8 26.55 41.48 15.83
N VAL A 9 26.63 40.17 16.06
CA VAL A 9 25.76 39.21 15.38
C VAL A 9 24.34 39.58 15.81
N GLY A 10 23.67 40.39 14.99
CA GLY A 10 22.33 40.86 15.28
C GLY A 10 21.43 39.66 15.56
N PRO A 11 20.54 39.70 16.57
CA PRO A 11 19.60 38.64 16.77
C PRO A 11 18.83 38.46 15.45
N THR A 12 18.92 37.29 14.82
CA THR A 12 18.02 36.98 13.71
C THR A 12 16.61 37.03 14.28
N SER A 13 15.95 38.16 14.05
CA SER A 13 14.87 38.65 14.90
C SER A 13 13.72 37.66 14.94
N GLU A 14 13.05 37.54 16.09
CA GLU A 14 11.78 36.81 16.20
C GLU A 14 10.79 37.21 15.11
N GLN A 15 10.88 38.47 14.66
CA GLN A 15 10.12 39.04 13.55
C GLN A 15 10.37 38.30 12.22
N SER A 16 11.61 37.96 11.88
CA SER A 16 11.93 37.17 10.67
C SER A 16 11.38 35.75 10.75
N ARG A 17 11.46 35.10 11.93
CA ARG A 17 10.87 33.76 12.13
C ARG A 17 9.34 33.80 12.05
N ARG A 18 8.71 34.83 12.61
CA ARG A 18 7.25 35.04 12.55
C ARG A 18 6.79 35.28 11.11
N ARG A 19 7.50 36.13 10.35
CA ARG A 19 7.23 36.36 8.92
C ARG A 19 7.36 35.08 8.11
N ALA A 20 8.44 34.31 8.29
CA ALA A 20 8.61 33.03 7.60
C ALA A 20 7.48 32.02 7.91
N ARG A 21 7.06 31.91 9.17
CA ARG A 21 5.92 31.06 9.56
C ARG A 21 4.62 31.48 8.88
N VAL A 22 4.34 32.79 8.81
CA VAL A 22 3.15 33.31 8.14
C VAL A 22 3.18 32.99 6.65
N ILE A 23 4.32 33.23 5.97
CA ILE A 23 4.47 32.92 4.55
C ILE A 23 4.22 31.44 4.28
N PHE A 24 4.83 30.54 5.05
CA PHE A 24 4.60 29.12 4.87
C PHE A 24 3.17 28.69 5.19
N ALA A 25 2.54 29.29 6.21
CA ALA A 25 1.13 29.02 6.51
C ALA A 25 0.22 29.46 5.35
N VAL A 26 0.47 30.62 4.75
CA VAL A 26 -0.28 31.13 3.59
C VAL A 26 -0.15 30.21 2.37
N ILE A 27 0.96 29.48 2.23
CA ILE A 27 1.13 28.50 1.13
C ILE A 27 0.51 27.15 1.50
N LEU A 28 0.83 26.63 2.68
CA LEU A 28 0.47 25.26 3.06
C LEU A 28 -1.00 25.08 3.44
N VAL A 29 -1.63 26.10 4.04
CA VAL A 29 -3.05 26.00 4.42
C VAL A 29 -3.94 25.85 3.18
N PRO A 30 -3.80 26.66 2.12
CA PRO A 30 -4.54 26.44 0.88
C PRO A 30 -4.30 25.08 0.24
N VAL A 31 -3.04 24.61 0.22
CA VAL A 31 -2.72 23.28 -0.33
C VAL A 31 -3.39 22.17 0.49
N LEU A 32 -3.35 22.27 1.81
CA LEU A 32 -4.02 21.31 2.69
C LEU A 32 -5.53 21.32 2.46
N LEU A 33 -6.14 22.50 2.38
CA LEU A 33 -7.57 22.65 2.08
C LEU A 33 -7.93 22.09 0.71
N ALA A 34 -7.12 22.34 -0.32
CA ALA A 34 -7.31 21.78 -1.66
C ALA A 34 -7.16 20.26 -1.65
N THR A 35 -6.27 19.70 -0.83
CA THR A 35 -6.09 18.26 -0.67
C THR A 35 -7.30 17.63 0.01
N VAL A 36 -7.81 18.25 1.07
CA VAL A 36 -9.03 17.78 1.76
C VAL A 36 -10.23 17.86 0.83
N LEU A 37 -10.41 18.98 0.13
CA LEU A 37 -11.47 19.15 -0.86
C LEU A 37 -11.35 18.12 -1.98
N GLY A 38 -10.14 17.90 -2.51
CA GLY A 38 -9.86 16.87 -3.51
C GLY A 38 -10.19 15.46 -3.01
N ALA A 39 -9.84 15.14 -1.76
CA ALA A 39 -10.19 13.86 -1.15
C ALA A 39 -11.71 13.68 -1.00
N ILE A 40 -12.45 14.74 -0.64
CA ILE A 40 -13.91 14.71 -0.53
C ILE A 40 -14.56 14.54 -1.92
N LEU A 41 -14.13 15.31 -2.91
CA LEU A 41 -14.69 15.29 -4.27
C LEU A 41 -14.38 13.98 -5.01
N LEU A 42 -13.18 13.42 -4.81
CA LEU A 42 -12.74 12.17 -5.42
C LEU A 42 -13.05 10.96 -4.55
N TRP A 43 -13.74 11.14 -3.43
CA TRP A 43 -14.01 10.06 -2.50
C TRP A 43 -14.76 8.92 -3.22
N PRO A 44 -14.33 7.67 -3.06
CA PRO A 44 -14.94 6.54 -3.71
C PRO A 44 -16.34 6.27 -3.14
N HIS A 45 -17.37 6.70 -3.87
CA HIS A 45 -18.77 6.41 -3.59
C HIS A 45 -19.29 5.42 -4.64
N GLY A 46 -20.01 4.38 -4.20
CA GLY A 46 -20.62 3.39 -5.07
C GLY A 46 -20.27 1.95 -4.71
N GLU A 47 -20.91 1.01 -5.40
CA GLU A 47 -20.60 -0.41 -5.30
C GLU A 47 -19.23 -0.66 -5.92
N ARG A 48 -18.37 -1.36 -5.17
CA ARG A 48 -17.03 -1.71 -5.64
C ARG A 48 -17.18 -2.84 -6.66
N PRO A 49 -16.57 -2.74 -7.85
CA PRO A 49 -16.54 -3.84 -8.79
C PRO A 49 -15.93 -5.07 -8.09
N THR A 50 -16.70 -6.14 -8.00
CA THR A 50 -16.19 -7.42 -7.52
C THR A 50 -15.70 -8.21 -8.73
N LEU A 51 -14.38 -8.38 -8.82
CA LEU A 51 -13.81 -9.27 -9.81
C LEU A 51 -13.99 -10.70 -9.30
N VAL A 52 -14.95 -11.42 -9.88
CA VAL A 52 -15.11 -12.85 -9.64
C VAL A 52 -13.97 -13.55 -10.36
N THR A 53 -12.90 -13.80 -9.61
CA THR A 53 -11.68 -14.46 -10.11
C THR A 53 -11.67 -15.97 -9.85
N SER A 54 -12.72 -16.48 -9.19
CA SER A 54 -12.87 -17.89 -8.82
C SER A 54 -14.05 -18.52 -9.54
N ALA A 55 -13.98 -19.83 -9.82
CA ALA A 55 -15.07 -20.54 -10.48
C ALA A 55 -16.36 -20.50 -9.63
N PRO A 56 -17.55 -20.49 -10.25
CA PRO A 56 -18.81 -20.51 -9.50
C PRO A 56 -18.88 -21.70 -8.54
N GLY A 57 -19.18 -21.42 -7.26
CA GLY A 57 -19.28 -22.45 -6.21
C GLY A 57 -17.94 -22.82 -5.54
N SER A 58 -16.83 -22.21 -5.94
CA SER A 58 -15.53 -22.51 -5.32
C SER A 58 -15.35 -21.85 -3.95
N THR A 59 -14.74 -22.58 -3.02
CA THR A 59 -14.44 -22.11 -1.67
C THR A 59 -12.97 -22.29 -1.33
N PHE A 60 -12.39 -21.32 -0.62
CA PHE A 60 -11.00 -21.39 -0.19
C PHE A 60 -10.90 -22.03 1.19
N HIS A 61 -9.98 -22.99 1.32
CA HIS A 61 -9.72 -23.72 2.55
C HIS A 61 -8.24 -23.66 2.91
N THR A 62 -7.94 -23.85 4.20
CA THR A 62 -6.55 -23.99 4.64
C THR A 62 -6.21 -25.46 4.76
N ALA A 63 -5.11 -25.90 4.16
CA ALA A 63 -4.64 -27.27 4.24
C ALA A 63 -3.24 -27.35 4.86
N THR A 64 -2.96 -28.45 5.56
CA THR A 64 -1.62 -28.77 6.07
C THR A 64 -1.06 -29.97 5.31
N VAL A 65 0.09 -29.83 4.67
CA VAL A 65 0.74 -30.92 3.93
C VAL A 65 1.10 -32.04 4.90
N VAL A 66 0.66 -33.26 4.61
CA VAL A 66 0.90 -34.46 5.42
C VAL A 66 2.03 -35.29 4.80
N ALA A 67 1.98 -35.47 3.48
CA ALA A 67 3.01 -36.18 2.74
C ALA A 67 3.05 -35.64 1.30
N VAL A 68 4.27 -35.47 0.81
CA VAL A 68 4.55 -35.21 -0.60
C VAL A 68 5.01 -36.53 -1.18
N ASP A 69 4.31 -37.03 -2.20
CA ASP A 69 4.74 -38.21 -2.94
C ASP A 69 5.45 -37.74 -4.22
N PRO A 70 6.79 -37.66 -4.23
CA PRO A 70 7.54 -37.21 -5.40
C PRO A 70 7.45 -38.21 -6.57
N ASP A 71 7.05 -39.45 -6.30
CA ASP A 71 6.92 -40.54 -7.26
C ASP A 71 5.45 -40.77 -7.70
N ALA A 72 4.54 -39.82 -7.43
CA ALA A 72 3.21 -39.74 -8.06
C ALA A 72 3.37 -39.44 -9.57
N SER A 73 3.93 -40.42 -10.26
CA SER A 73 4.57 -40.36 -11.57
C SER A 73 3.59 -40.50 -12.73
N ASP A 74 2.28 -40.62 -12.50
CA ASP A 74 1.32 -40.79 -13.59
C ASP A 74 0.28 -39.67 -13.60
N GLN A 75 0.61 -38.64 -14.38
CA GLN A 75 -0.26 -37.65 -15.01
C GLN A 75 -1.00 -36.64 -14.12
N VAL A 76 -1.05 -36.83 -12.80
CA VAL A 76 -1.64 -35.85 -11.88
C VAL A 76 -0.72 -35.61 -10.69
N HIS A 77 0.00 -34.50 -10.73
CA HIS A 77 0.87 -34.00 -9.68
C HIS A 77 0.06 -33.73 -8.40
N GLN A 78 0.05 -34.69 -7.46
CA GLN A 78 -0.77 -34.61 -6.25
C GLN A 78 0.06 -34.76 -4.98
N LEU A 79 -0.36 -34.09 -3.91
CA LEU A 79 0.12 -34.33 -2.55
C LEU A 79 -1.04 -34.65 -1.62
N ARG A 80 -0.72 -35.18 -0.44
CA ARG A 80 -1.72 -35.44 0.58
C ARG A 80 -1.70 -34.32 1.62
N ALA A 81 -2.81 -33.61 1.77
CA ALA A 81 -2.95 -32.56 2.77
C ALA A 81 -4.23 -32.70 3.59
N ARG A 82 -4.18 -32.21 4.83
CA ARG A 82 -5.30 -32.17 5.76
C ARG A 82 -6.03 -30.85 5.58
N ILE A 83 -7.24 -30.88 5.04
CA ILE A 83 -8.09 -29.70 4.80
C ILE A 83 -8.81 -29.33 6.11
N ASP A 84 -8.67 -28.09 6.58
CA ASP A 84 -9.29 -27.51 7.78
C ASP A 84 -9.22 -28.41 9.04
N GLY A 85 -8.14 -29.18 9.18
CA GLY A 85 -7.96 -30.10 10.31
C GLY A 85 -8.73 -31.43 10.21
N GLY A 86 -9.43 -31.68 9.09
CA GLY A 86 -10.21 -32.89 8.84
C GLY A 86 -9.41 -34.11 8.41
N ALA A 87 -10.03 -34.96 7.58
CA ALA A 87 -9.36 -36.13 7.01
C ALA A 87 -8.35 -35.68 5.92
N PRO A 88 -7.21 -36.39 5.75
CA PRO A 88 -6.28 -36.11 4.67
C PRO A 88 -6.92 -36.41 3.31
N ALA A 89 -6.90 -35.43 2.41
CA ALA A 89 -7.37 -35.54 1.02
C ALA A 89 -6.19 -35.32 0.06
N TRP A 90 -6.37 -35.77 -1.18
CA TRP A 90 -5.45 -35.45 -2.27
C TRP A 90 -5.64 -34.00 -2.69
N VAL A 91 -4.57 -33.31 -3.05
CA VAL A 91 -4.58 -31.94 -3.55
C VAL A 91 -3.74 -31.90 -4.81
N ASN A 92 -4.29 -31.35 -5.90
CA ASN A 92 -3.57 -31.15 -7.15
C ASN A 92 -2.64 -29.94 -7.01
N VAL A 93 -1.38 -30.10 -7.38
CA VAL A 93 -0.34 -29.08 -7.22
C VAL A 93 0.41 -28.92 -8.55
N PRO A 94 0.61 -27.68 -9.02
CA PRO A 94 1.48 -27.42 -10.16
C PRO A 94 2.88 -28.06 -9.97
N PRO A 95 3.48 -28.65 -11.01
CA PRO A 95 4.77 -29.34 -10.89
C PRO A 95 5.90 -28.44 -10.40
N GLU A 96 5.82 -27.14 -10.70
CA GLU A 96 6.75 -26.11 -10.22
C GLU A 96 6.78 -25.95 -8.69
N HIS A 97 5.71 -26.31 -7.97
CA HIS A 97 5.63 -26.18 -6.51
C HIS A 97 5.82 -27.49 -5.77
N LEU A 98 5.71 -28.64 -6.43
CA LEU A 98 5.82 -29.95 -5.79
C LEU A 98 7.17 -30.16 -5.09
N GLY A 99 8.26 -29.70 -5.69
CA GLY A 99 9.61 -29.85 -5.12
C GLY A 99 9.94 -28.87 -3.98
N GLU A 100 9.09 -27.87 -3.76
CA GLU A 100 9.27 -26.84 -2.74
C GLU A 100 8.43 -27.12 -1.47
N LEU A 101 7.43 -27.99 -1.58
CA LEU A 101 6.50 -28.30 -0.49
C LEU A 101 7.09 -29.33 0.46
N GLU A 102 7.02 -29.04 1.75
CA GLU A 102 7.47 -29.93 2.80
C GLU A 102 6.29 -30.39 3.68
N PRO A 103 6.35 -31.63 4.23
CA PRO A 103 5.40 -32.05 5.26
C PRO A 103 5.38 -31.05 6.43
N GLY A 104 4.17 -30.58 6.79
CA GLY A 104 3.96 -29.56 7.82
C GLY A 104 3.65 -28.17 7.26
N ASP A 105 3.85 -27.93 5.97
CA ASP A 105 3.53 -26.66 5.34
C ASP A 105 2.04 -26.36 5.38
N ARG A 106 1.71 -25.09 5.63
CA ARG A 106 0.35 -24.58 5.56
C ARG A 106 0.12 -23.94 4.20
N ILE A 107 -0.79 -24.50 3.43
CA ILE A 107 -1.15 -24.08 2.08
C ILE A 107 -2.61 -23.67 2.02
N GLN A 108 -2.94 -22.80 1.09
CA GLN A 108 -4.30 -22.44 0.73
C GLN A 108 -4.69 -23.26 -0.49
N VAL A 109 -5.85 -23.89 -0.41
CA VAL A 109 -6.42 -24.67 -1.51
C VAL A 109 -7.77 -24.07 -1.89
N VAL A 110 -8.11 -24.18 -3.17
CA VAL A 110 -9.46 -23.92 -3.65
C VAL A 110 -10.16 -25.25 -3.86
N ASP A 111 -11.36 -25.38 -3.28
CA ASP A 111 -12.30 -26.45 -3.57
C ASP A 111 -13.13 -26.01 -4.77
N THR A 112 -13.07 -26.75 -5.87
CA THR A 112 -13.79 -26.43 -7.11
C THR A 112 -15.19 -27.08 -7.14
N GLY A 113 -15.55 -27.89 -6.14
CA GLY A 113 -16.87 -28.54 -6.02
C GLY A 113 -17.13 -29.70 -6.99
N ASP A 114 -16.40 -29.80 -8.10
CA ASP A 114 -16.41 -30.92 -9.03
C ASP A 114 -14.97 -31.33 -9.38
N ALA A 115 -14.66 -32.61 -9.17
CA ALA A 115 -13.35 -33.19 -9.40
C ALA A 115 -13.28 -34.08 -10.64
N GLY A 116 -14.43 -34.33 -11.29
CA GLY A 116 -14.56 -35.41 -12.26
C GLY A 116 -14.33 -36.82 -11.67
N PRO A 117 -14.46 -37.88 -12.47
CA PRO A 117 -14.29 -39.25 -11.99
C PRO A 117 -12.83 -39.54 -11.61
N GLY A 118 -12.57 -39.78 -10.32
CA GLY A 118 -11.26 -40.17 -9.80
C GLY A 118 -10.28 -39.02 -9.54
N GLY A 119 -10.69 -37.77 -9.77
CA GLY A 119 -9.90 -36.58 -9.42
C GLY A 119 -10.13 -36.09 -7.99
N THR A 120 -9.36 -35.09 -7.58
CA THR A 120 -9.60 -34.33 -6.36
C THR A 120 -10.14 -32.93 -6.69
N PRO A 121 -11.15 -32.42 -5.96
CA PRO A 121 -11.67 -31.07 -6.21
C PRO A 121 -10.75 -29.98 -5.63
N TYR A 122 -9.73 -30.37 -4.86
CA TYR A 122 -8.80 -29.47 -4.20
C TYR A 122 -7.59 -29.15 -5.07
N ILE A 123 -7.38 -27.87 -5.32
CA ILE A 123 -6.26 -27.36 -6.11
C ILE A 123 -5.44 -26.40 -5.24
N PHE A 124 -4.11 -26.55 -5.25
CA PHE A 124 -3.19 -25.63 -4.58
C PHE A 124 -3.28 -24.23 -5.20
N VAL A 125 -3.32 -23.20 -4.35
CA VAL A 125 -3.37 -21.79 -4.77
C VAL A 125 -2.11 -21.05 -4.34
N ASP A 126 -1.80 -21.04 -3.04
CA ASP A 126 -0.64 -20.33 -2.48
C ASP A 126 -0.32 -20.88 -1.07
N TYR A 127 0.76 -20.41 -0.46
CA TYR A 127 1.14 -20.67 0.93
C TYR A 127 0.41 -19.75 1.91
N VAL A 128 0.13 -20.25 3.12
CA VAL A 128 -0.41 -19.44 4.22
C VAL A 128 0.72 -18.64 4.89
N ARG A 129 1.06 -17.49 4.30
CA ARG A 129 2.16 -16.62 4.74
C ARG A 129 1.80 -15.70 5.91
N GLY A 130 0.52 -15.62 6.28
CA GLY A 130 0.00 -14.70 7.29
C GLY A 130 0.70 -14.81 8.66
N PRO A 131 0.77 -16.00 9.30
CA PRO A 131 1.38 -16.13 10.63
C PRO A 131 2.89 -15.84 10.65
N PRO A 132 3.72 -16.36 9.73
CA PRO A 132 5.14 -15.99 9.67
C PRO A 132 5.36 -14.49 9.48
N LEU A 133 4.61 -13.87 8.57
CA LEU A 133 4.69 -12.42 8.34
C LEU A 133 4.22 -11.61 9.55
N ALA A 134 3.23 -12.09 10.31
CA ALA A 134 2.77 -11.43 11.52
C ALA A 134 3.86 -11.41 12.62
N VAL A 135 4.60 -12.52 12.78
CA VAL A 135 5.74 -12.55 13.71
C VAL A 135 6.82 -11.55 13.32
N LEU A 136 7.16 -11.48 12.02
CA LEU A 136 8.12 -10.49 11.51
C LEU A 136 7.61 -9.06 11.67
N ALA A 137 6.33 -8.80 11.40
CA ALA A 137 5.71 -7.49 11.54
C ALA A 137 5.72 -7.02 13.01
N ILE A 138 5.40 -7.90 13.96
CA ILE A 138 5.50 -7.61 15.40
C ILE A 138 6.94 -7.33 15.78
N GLY A 139 7.89 -8.16 15.34
CA GLY A 139 9.32 -7.94 15.56
C GLY A 139 9.80 -6.59 15.04
N PHE A 140 9.39 -6.22 13.82
CA PHE A 140 9.67 -4.92 13.21
C PHE A 140 9.11 -3.77 14.07
N VAL A 141 7.85 -3.83 14.48
CA VAL A 141 7.22 -2.82 15.34
C VAL A 141 8.00 -2.65 16.65
N VAL A 142 8.33 -3.77 17.31
CA VAL A 142 9.10 -3.76 18.57
C VAL A 142 10.47 -3.10 18.36
N LEU A 143 11.19 -3.48 17.30
CA LEU A 143 12.51 -2.92 17.00
C LEU A 143 12.44 -1.42 16.71
N VAL A 144 11.47 -0.98 15.89
CA VAL A 144 11.29 0.44 15.56
C VAL A 144 10.98 1.26 16.81
N VAL A 145 10.10 0.77 17.68
CA VAL A 145 9.77 1.46 18.94
C VAL A 145 10.95 1.44 19.91
N ALA A 146 11.69 0.33 20.02
CA ALA A 146 12.85 0.24 20.89
C ALA A 146 13.98 1.20 20.46
N VAL A 147 14.27 1.27 19.16
CA VAL A 147 15.37 2.08 18.62
C VAL A 147 15.00 3.56 18.53
N ALA A 148 13.79 3.89 18.05
CA ALA A 148 13.38 5.27 17.74
C ALA A 148 12.37 5.86 18.74
N ARG A 149 11.91 5.11 19.74
CA ARG A 149 11.01 5.56 20.82
C ARG A 149 9.77 6.27 20.26
N TRP A 150 9.53 7.51 20.70
CA TRP A 150 8.43 8.36 20.25
C TRP A 150 8.46 8.65 18.74
N ARG A 151 9.65 8.80 18.15
CA ARG A 151 9.79 8.96 16.70
C ARG A 151 9.47 7.67 15.94
N GLY A 152 9.76 6.52 16.55
CA GLY A 152 9.38 5.21 16.02
C GLY A 152 7.86 5.04 15.98
N LEU A 153 7.17 5.37 17.08
CA LEU A 153 5.71 5.33 17.12
C LEU A 153 5.07 6.28 16.10
N ALA A 154 5.60 7.50 15.99
CA ALA A 154 5.18 8.47 14.97
C ALA A 154 5.34 7.93 13.54
N ALA A 155 6.45 7.26 13.25
CA ALA A 155 6.68 6.63 11.94
C ALA A 155 5.69 5.49 11.67
N LEU A 156 5.39 4.65 12.66
CA LEU A 156 4.41 3.55 12.52
C LEU A 156 3.00 4.08 12.28
N ILE A 157 2.59 5.15 12.97
CA ILE A 157 1.30 5.80 12.73
C ILE A 157 1.28 6.41 11.32
N GLY A 158 2.38 7.03 10.88
CA GLY A 158 2.51 7.55 9.51
C GLY A 158 2.36 6.45 8.45
N LEU A 159 2.99 5.29 8.67
CA LEU A 159 2.85 4.11 7.81
C LEU A 159 1.40 3.62 7.79
N ALA A 160 0.77 3.46 8.95
CA ALA A 160 -0.63 3.04 9.04
C ALA A 160 -1.58 4.02 8.33
N ALA A 161 -1.36 5.32 8.50
CA ALA A 161 -2.11 6.35 7.79
C ALA A 161 -1.90 6.29 6.27
N SER A 162 -0.67 6.02 5.80
CA SER A 162 -0.41 5.84 4.37
C SER A 162 -1.10 4.61 3.79
N LEU A 163 -1.03 3.47 4.48
CA LEU A 163 -1.71 2.24 4.06
C LEU A 163 -3.23 2.45 4.09
N GLY A 164 -3.76 3.10 5.12
CA GLY A 164 -5.17 3.43 5.24
C GLY A 164 -5.66 4.33 4.12
N MET A 165 -4.90 5.38 3.77
CA MET A 165 -5.23 6.27 2.65
C MET A 165 -5.24 5.50 1.33
N ILE A 166 -4.27 4.62 1.08
CA ILE A 166 -4.24 3.80 -0.13
C ILE A 166 -5.42 2.83 -0.16
N GLY A 167 -5.65 2.07 0.91
CA GLY A 167 -6.69 1.02 0.94
C GLY A 167 -8.12 1.56 0.98
N ALA A 168 -8.35 2.71 1.61
CA ALA A 168 -9.69 3.29 1.76
C ALA A 168 -10.03 4.34 0.71
N PHE A 169 -9.04 5.06 0.16
CA PHE A 169 -9.26 6.13 -0.80
C PHE A 169 -8.66 5.82 -2.18
N THR A 170 -7.34 5.65 -2.28
CA THR A 170 -6.65 5.56 -3.58
C THR A 170 -7.11 4.35 -4.38
N LEU A 171 -7.02 3.16 -3.79
CA LEU A 171 -7.35 1.91 -4.47
C LEU A 171 -8.84 1.86 -4.86
N PRO A 172 -9.81 2.14 -3.95
CA PRO A 172 -11.20 2.13 -4.35
C PRO A 172 -11.56 3.23 -5.36
N ALA A 173 -10.93 4.41 -5.30
CA ALA A 173 -11.18 5.48 -6.28
C ALA A 173 -10.72 5.08 -7.68
N LEU A 174 -9.55 4.46 -7.79
CA LEU A 174 -9.05 3.95 -9.07
C LEU A 174 -9.92 2.80 -9.62
N LEU A 175 -10.37 1.89 -8.74
CA LEU A 175 -11.29 0.81 -9.12
C LEU A 175 -12.64 1.33 -9.64
N LEU A 176 -13.10 2.49 -9.16
CA LEU A 176 -14.31 3.17 -9.65
C LEU A 176 -14.05 4.05 -10.88
N GLY A 177 -12.88 3.95 -11.51
CA GLY A 177 -12.55 4.69 -12.73
C GLY A 177 -12.32 6.19 -12.53
N LYS A 178 -12.07 6.66 -11.29
CA LYS A 178 -11.70 8.06 -11.06
C LYS A 178 -10.36 8.38 -11.75
N PRO A 179 -10.16 9.62 -12.23
CA PRO A 179 -8.94 9.99 -12.94
C PRO A 179 -7.68 9.77 -12.07
N ALA A 180 -6.71 9.02 -12.59
CA ALA A 180 -5.58 8.52 -11.81
C ALA A 180 -4.64 9.61 -11.30
N VAL A 181 -4.32 10.61 -12.14
CA VAL A 181 -3.39 11.70 -11.80
C VAL A 181 -3.87 12.51 -10.59
N PRO A 182 -5.10 13.07 -10.53
CA PRO A 182 -5.54 13.82 -9.37
C PRO A 182 -5.72 12.95 -8.12
N VAL A 183 -6.16 11.68 -8.26
CA VAL A 183 -6.25 10.75 -7.12
C VAL A 183 -4.86 10.48 -6.52
N ALA A 184 -3.85 10.23 -7.36
CA ALA A 184 -2.48 10.02 -6.93
C ALA A 184 -1.88 11.28 -6.29
N LEU A 185 -2.14 12.46 -6.86
CA LEU A 185 -1.65 13.73 -6.32
C LEU A 185 -2.25 14.02 -4.94
N VAL A 186 -3.58 13.90 -4.78
CA VAL A 186 -4.26 14.08 -3.48
C VAL A 186 -3.72 13.10 -2.44
N THR A 187 -3.56 11.82 -2.82
CA THR A 187 -2.99 10.78 -1.95
C THR A 187 -1.58 11.13 -1.50
N ALA A 188 -0.69 11.48 -2.43
CA ALA A 188 0.70 11.78 -2.16
C ALA A 188 0.85 13.01 -1.25
N VAL A 189 0.11 14.09 -1.55
CA VAL A 189 0.13 15.30 -0.74
C VAL A 189 -0.40 15.02 0.67
N ALA A 190 -1.54 14.32 0.80
CA ALA A 190 -2.12 13.97 2.10
C ALA A 190 -1.14 13.15 2.96
N ILE A 191 -0.57 12.07 2.39
CA ILE A 191 0.40 11.22 3.09
C ILE A 191 1.62 12.04 3.50
N MET A 192 2.12 12.91 2.62
CA MET A 192 3.30 13.74 2.92
C MET A 192 3.06 14.71 4.07
N PHE A 193 1.90 15.37 4.12
CA PHE A 193 1.53 16.21 5.26
C PHE A 193 1.51 15.40 6.56
N VAL A 194 0.85 14.24 6.56
CA VAL A 194 0.74 13.38 7.75
C VAL A 194 2.11 12.88 8.19
N VAL A 195 2.86 12.22 7.30
CA VAL A 195 4.12 11.55 7.63
C VAL A 195 5.19 12.56 8.05
N LEU A 196 5.34 13.67 7.33
CA LEU A 196 6.43 14.60 7.59
C LEU A 196 6.23 15.35 8.92
N TYR A 197 5.01 15.85 9.18
CA TYR A 197 4.73 16.55 10.43
C TYR A 197 4.68 15.61 11.63
N LEU A 198 4.26 14.36 11.44
CA LEU A 198 4.25 13.38 12.52
C LEU A 198 5.67 12.92 12.89
N ALA A 199 6.51 12.59 11.90
CA ALA A 199 7.86 12.09 12.14
C ALA A 199 8.86 13.18 12.58
N HIS A 200 8.73 14.40 12.04
CA HIS A 200 9.72 15.46 12.25
C HIS A 200 9.20 16.67 13.02
N GLY A 201 7.89 16.74 13.28
CA GLY A 201 7.26 17.85 13.97
C GLY A 201 7.14 19.14 13.15
N PHE A 202 6.51 20.15 13.74
CA PHE A 202 6.30 21.46 13.13
C PHE A 202 7.51 22.37 13.36
N THR A 203 8.43 22.40 12.40
CA THR A 203 9.60 23.29 12.41
C THR A 203 9.75 24.00 11.09
N LEU A 204 10.41 25.16 11.06
CA LEU A 204 10.65 25.89 9.81
C LEU A 204 11.41 25.03 8.78
N ARG A 205 12.32 24.16 9.26
CA ARG A 205 13.09 23.23 8.40
C ARG A 205 12.20 22.18 7.75
N THR A 206 11.27 21.58 8.51
CA THR A 206 10.36 20.56 7.98
C THR A 206 9.35 21.17 7.01
N THR A 207 8.84 22.36 7.34
CA THR A 207 7.96 23.12 6.47
C THR A 207 8.65 23.56 5.16
N THR A 208 9.92 23.99 5.18
CA THR A 208 10.65 24.28 3.93
C THR A 208 10.84 23.03 3.07
N ALA A 209 11.15 21.90 3.70
CA ALA A 209 11.28 20.63 2.99
C ALA A 209 9.95 20.24 2.33
N LEU A 210 8.83 20.40 3.05
CA LEU A 210 7.49 20.13 2.54
C LEU A 210 7.15 20.99 1.31
N VAL A 211 7.42 22.29 1.35
CA VAL A 211 7.14 23.16 0.20
C VAL A 211 7.93 22.72 -1.03
N GLY A 212 9.20 22.34 -0.86
CA GLY A 212 10.02 21.81 -1.95
C GLY A 212 9.47 20.50 -2.53
N THR A 213 9.06 19.56 -1.67
CA THR A 213 8.49 18.28 -2.13
C THR A 213 7.12 18.45 -2.78
N LEU A 214 6.30 19.40 -2.31
CA LEU A 214 5.03 19.76 -2.94
C LEU A 214 5.24 20.37 -4.34
N ALA A 215 6.23 21.25 -4.49
CA ALA A 215 6.58 21.80 -5.80
C ALA A 215 7.05 20.69 -6.77
N GLY A 216 7.85 19.74 -6.27
CA GLY A 216 8.25 18.56 -7.03
C GLY A 216 7.05 17.71 -7.47
N LEU A 217 6.14 17.39 -6.54
CA LEU A 217 4.91 16.64 -6.85
C LEU A 217 4.04 17.36 -7.88
N ALA A 218 3.90 18.68 -7.79
CA ALA A 218 3.15 19.47 -8.75
C ALA A 218 3.79 19.39 -10.15
N ALA A 219 5.11 19.55 -10.25
CA ALA A 219 5.83 19.41 -11.52
C ALA A 219 5.67 18.00 -12.11
N THR A 220 5.83 16.95 -11.30
CA THR A 220 5.62 15.56 -11.74
C THR A 220 4.19 15.32 -12.22
N ALA A 221 3.18 15.84 -11.50
CA ALA A 221 1.78 15.70 -11.88
C ALA A 221 1.45 16.43 -13.20
N LEU A 222 2.03 17.62 -13.43
CA LEU A 222 1.87 18.36 -14.68
C LEU A 222 2.48 17.61 -15.87
N ILE A 223 3.70 17.07 -15.69
CA ILE A 223 4.36 16.26 -16.72
C ILE A 223 3.54 15.00 -16.99
N ALA A 224 3.04 14.33 -15.96
CA ALA A 224 2.20 13.14 -16.09
C ALA A 224 0.89 13.44 -16.83
N ALA A 225 0.23 14.57 -16.51
CA ALA A 225 -0.99 14.99 -17.20
C ALA A 225 -0.74 15.30 -18.68
N TRP A 226 0.35 16.00 -18.99
CA TRP A 226 0.76 16.28 -20.37
C TRP A 226 1.08 15.00 -21.15
N ALA A 227 1.92 14.12 -20.58
CA ALA A 227 2.31 12.87 -21.22
C ALA A 227 1.12 11.93 -21.42
N SER A 228 0.24 11.81 -20.41
CA SER A 228 -0.97 10.98 -20.49
C SER A 228 -1.93 11.48 -21.56
N GLY A 229 -2.08 12.80 -21.70
CA GLY A 229 -2.91 13.40 -22.77
C GLY A 229 -2.30 13.20 -24.15
N ALA A 230 -0.99 13.44 -24.30
CA ALA A 230 -0.27 13.27 -25.57
C ALA A 230 -0.25 11.82 -26.06
N ALA A 231 -0.22 10.86 -25.14
CA ALA A 231 -0.18 9.43 -25.45
C ALA A 231 -1.58 8.76 -25.46
N HIS A 232 -2.67 9.51 -25.26
CA HIS A 232 -4.03 8.98 -25.14
C HIS A 232 -4.16 7.82 -24.13
N LEU A 233 -3.42 7.88 -23.02
CA LEU A 233 -3.37 6.83 -21.99
C LEU A 233 -4.49 6.96 -20.93
N THR A 234 -5.40 7.92 -21.11
CA THR A 234 -6.61 8.03 -20.29
C THR A 234 -7.58 6.97 -20.78
N GLY A 235 -7.40 5.72 -20.32
CA GLY A 235 -8.12 4.51 -20.77
C GLY A 235 -9.63 4.50 -20.52
N LEU A 236 -10.33 5.51 -21.01
CA LEU A 236 -11.78 5.67 -21.18
C LEU A 236 -11.96 6.64 -22.35
N SER A 237 -11.98 6.10 -23.58
CA SER A 237 -12.49 6.84 -24.73
C SER A 237 -13.95 7.19 -24.45
N ASP A 238 -14.27 8.48 -24.44
CA ASP A 238 -15.53 9.27 -24.48
C ASP A 238 -16.93 8.62 -24.68
N GLU A 239 -17.15 7.31 -24.60
CA GLU A 239 -18.41 6.65 -24.96
C GLU A 239 -19.56 6.89 -23.96
N TYR A 240 -19.38 7.74 -22.94
CA TYR A 240 -20.43 8.17 -22.00
C TYR A 240 -20.49 9.68 -21.75
N ALA A 241 -19.87 10.50 -22.62
CA ALA A 241 -20.09 11.94 -22.61
C ALA A 241 -21.13 12.35 -23.67
N LEU A 242 -22.41 12.00 -23.41
CA LEU A 242 -23.66 12.75 -23.65
C LEU A 242 -24.88 11.84 -23.46
#